data_AF-A0A660MBB1-F1
#
_entry.id   AF-A0A660MBB1-F1
#
_cell.length_a   1.000
_cell.length_b   1.000
_cell.length_c   1.000
_cell.angle_alpha   90.00
_cell.angle_beta   90.00
_cell.angle_gamma   90.00
#
_symmetry.space_group_name_H-M   'P 1'
#
loop_
_entity.id
_entity.type
_entity.pdbx_description
1 polymer ?
#
loop_
_entity_poly.entity_id
_entity_poly.type
_entity_poly.pdbx_seq_one_letter_code
_entity_poly.pdbx_strand_id
1 'polypeptide(L)'
;MANEQPTAQPTPPTEAAPHTAPAASQPAVPAAAPAPVDTSPRNYLAVVALAAFMGQYGLARWYRGDELGKIRFWIAVGCTVTSVVPYVNIVSMLGLSVLFVWGIVDFFLLTSTTADANGTPYVATERDKTWAQGLKIAYIVGLVLAAVAIVVFLILLAAGVVVLWDTTNTTRPMRSSTYYYPR
;
A
#
# COMPACT_ATOMS: atom_id res chain seq x y z
N MET A 1 55.78 -6.23 79.93
CA MET A 1 56.74 -7.31 79.61
C MET A 1 56.15 -8.12 78.47
N ALA A 2 56.99 -8.42 77.47
CA ALA A 2 56.90 -9.47 76.47
C ALA A 2 55.68 -9.54 75.50
N ASN A 3 56.03 -9.33 74.23
CA ASN A 3 55.43 -9.80 72.97
C ASN A 3 54.76 -11.18 73.03
N GLU A 4 53.68 -11.35 72.24
CA GLU A 4 53.55 -12.51 71.34
C GLU A 4 52.90 -12.07 70.02
N GLN A 5 53.59 -12.36 68.92
CA GLN A 5 53.14 -12.20 67.54
C GLN A 5 52.66 -13.56 67.03
N PRO A 6 51.56 -13.63 66.25
CA PRO A 6 51.40 -14.71 65.29
C PRO A 6 51.46 -14.17 63.85
N THR A 7 52.51 -14.58 63.16
CA THR A 7 52.65 -14.62 61.70
C THR A 7 51.79 -15.72 61.09
N ALA A 8 50.94 -15.40 60.11
CA ALA A 8 50.44 -16.31 59.06
C ALA A 8 49.76 -15.45 57.95
N GLN A 9 50.51 -15.05 56.91
CA GLN A 9 50.59 -15.63 55.57
C GLN A 9 49.42 -15.22 54.63
N PRO A 10 49.69 -14.72 53.40
CA PRO A 10 48.82 -13.78 52.70
C PRO A 10 47.74 -14.46 51.85
N THR A 11 46.56 -13.84 51.83
CA THR A 11 45.47 -14.12 50.89
C THR A 11 45.93 -13.82 49.46
N PRO A 12 45.63 -14.68 48.46
CA PRO A 12 46.06 -14.52 47.07
C PRO A 12 45.49 -13.24 46.43
N PRO A 13 46.17 -12.68 45.40
CA PRO A 13 45.88 -11.36 44.87
C PRO A 13 44.48 -11.33 44.22
N THR A 14 43.68 -10.34 44.63
CA THR A 14 42.45 -9.95 43.93
C THR A 14 42.78 -9.73 42.46
N GLU A 15 42.15 -10.54 41.61
CA GLU A 15 42.18 -10.42 40.16
C GLU A 15 41.77 -8.99 39.77
N ALA A 16 42.74 -8.23 39.27
CA ALA A 16 42.52 -6.89 38.77
C ALA A 16 41.54 -6.98 37.60
N ALA A 17 40.34 -6.44 37.77
CA ALA A 17 39.40 -6.24 36.68
C ALA A 17 40.13 -5.55 35.52
N PRO A 18 40.02 -6.06 34.28
CA PRO A 18 40.76 -5.50 33.16
C PRO A 18 40.37 -4.04 32.97
N HIS A 19 41.37 -3.17 33.01
CA HIS A 19 41.23 -1.77 32.65
C HIS A 19 40.67 -1.67 31.23
N THR A 20 39.36 -1.42 31.11
CA THR A 20 38.77 -0.94 29.86
C THR A 20 39.40 0.42 29.56
N ALA A 21 40.24 0.46 28.53
CA ALA A 21 40.78 1.69 27.98
C ALA A 21 39.64 2.67 27.66
N PRO A 22 39.83 4.00 27.84
CA PRO A 22 38.83 4.98 27.44
C PRO A 22 38.55 4.80 25.94
N ALA A 23 37.30 4.50 25.59
CA ALA A 23 36.87 4.49 24.20
C ALA A 23 37.21 5.86 23.61
N ALA A 24 38.07 5.87 22.58
CA ALA A 24 38.40 7.08 21.85
C ALA A 24 37.08 7.72 21.38
N SER A 25 36.85 8.96 21.80
CA SER A 25 35.70 9.76 21.41
C SER A 25 35.68 9.86 19.88
N GLN A 26 34.87 9.01 19.24
CA GLN A 26 34.60 9.11 17.82
C GLN A 26 33.99 10.50 17.59
N PRO A 27 34.47 11.29 16.61
CA PRO A 27 33.86 12.56 16.28
C PRO A 27 32.39 12.31 15.97
N ALA A 28 31.49 12.90 16.75
CA ALA A 28 30.06 12.86 16.46
C ALA A 28 29.87 13.49 15.08
N VAL A 29 29.58 12.64 14.09
CA VAL A 29 29.15 13.10 12.76
C VAL A 29 27.96 14.01 13.01
N PRO A 30 27.98 15.29 12.60
CA PRO A 30 26.82 16.15 12.74
C PRO A 30 25.66 15.44 12.03
N ALA A 31 24.64 15.05 12.80
CA ALA A 31 23.40 14.57 12.22
C ALA A 31 22.95 15.63 11.22
N ALA A 32 22.78 15.25 9.95
CA ALA A 32 22.24 16.14 8.94
C ALA A 32 20.97 16.75 9.51
N ALA A 33 20.93 18.07 9.63
CA ALA A 33 19.76 18.77 10.14
C ALA A 33 18.54 18.29 9.33
N PRO A 34 17.42 17.92 9.99
CA PRO A 34 16.20 17.54 9.29
C PRO A 34 15.88 18.60 8.23
N ALA A 35 15.64 18.16 7.00
CA ALA A 35 15.23 19.08 5.95
C ALA A 35 14.02 19.89 6.43
N PRO A 36 13.92 21.20 6.11
CA PRO A 36 12.80 22.02 6.52
C PRO A 36 11.49 21.35 6.13
N VAL A 37 10.67 21.02 7.13
CA VAL A 37 9.34 20.45 6.90
C VAL A 37 8.45 21.56 6.38
N ASP A 38 7.96 21.40 5.14
CA ASP A 38 7.00 22.34 4.55
C ASP A 38 5.69 22.28 5.35
N THR A 39 5.43 23.35 6.10
CA THR A 39 4.24 23.54 6.95
C THR A 39 3.17 24.40 6.26
N SER A 40 3.31 24.64 4.95
CA SER A 40 2.33 25.40 4.19
C SER A 40 0.96 24.73 4.26
N PRO A 41 -0.10 25.46 4.66
CA PRO A 41 -1.40 24.87 4.90
C PRO A 41 -2.01 24.41 3.56
N ARG A 42 -2.42 23.13 3.52
CA ARG A 42 -2.89 22.48 2.28
C ARG A 42 -4.40 22.59 2.11
N ASN A 43 -4.88 22.60 0.87
CA ASN A 43 -6.30 22.74 0.57
C ASN A 43 -7.04 21.40 0.76
N TYR A 44 -8.09 21.38 1.59
CA TYR A 44 -8.93 20.20 1.84
C TYR A 44 -9.57 19.66 0.57
N LEU A 45 -10.12 20.51 -0.29
CA LEU A 45 -10.78 20.08 -1.53
C LEU A 45 -9.80 19.38 -2.47
N ALA A 46 -8.56 19.88 -2.55
CA ALA A 46 -7.52 19.27 -3.36
C ALA A 46 -7.16 17.86 -2.87
N VAL A 47 -7.06 17.67 -1.55
CA VAL A 47 -6.82 16.36 -0.93
C VAL A 47 -7.96 15.39 -1.27
N VAL A 48 -9.21 15.82 -1.09
CA VAL A 48 -10.39 15.00 -1.35
C VAL A 48 -10.53 14.66 -2.84
N ALA A 49 -10.27 15.61 -3.74
CA ALA A 49 -10.29 15.38 -5.18
C ALA A 49 -9.17 14.43 -5.63
N LEU A 50 -7.94 14.62 -5.15
CA LEU A 50 -6.84 13.69 -5.44
C LEU A 50 -7.15 12.29 -4.92
N ALA A 51 -7.78 12.18 -3.75
CA ALA A 51 -8.14 10.89 -3.19
C ALA A 51 -9.24 10.20 -4.02
N ALA A 52 -10.22 10.95 -4.52
CA ALA A 52 -11.30 10.40 -5.33
C ALA A 52 -10.81 9.86 -6.68
N PHE A 53 -10.00 10.64 -7.41
CA PHE A 53 -9.60 10.29 -8.78
C PHE A 53 -8.27 9.54 -8.87
N MET A 54 -7.36 9.81 -7.94
CA MET A 54 -5.98 9.30 -7.95
C MET A 54 -5.62 8.57 -6.65
N GLY A 55 -6.61 8.10 -5.89
CA GLY A 55 -6.41 7.36 -4.64
C GLY A 55 -5.56 6.10 -4.82
N GLN A 56 -5.70 5.40 -5.95
CA GLN A 56 -4.92 4.19 -6.26
C GLN A 56 -3.40 4.46 -6.34
N TYR A 57 -3.02 5.65 -6.79
CA TYR A 57 -1.64 6.09 -6.97
C TYR A 57 -1.04 6.69 -5.68
N GLY A 58 -1.82 6.85 -4.61
CA GLY A 58 -1.33 7.43 -3.35
C GLY A 58 -1.00 8.94 -3.43
N LEU A 59 -1.44 9.63 -4.50
CA LEU A 59 -1.11 11.04 -4.71
C LEU A 59 -1.63 11.94 -3.60
N ALA A 60 -2.81 11.64 -3.02
CA ALA A 60 -3.35 12.44 -1.93
C ALA A 60 -2.52 12.34 -0.65
N ARG A 61 -1.83 11.21 -0.42
CA ARG A 61 -0.87 11.04 0.69
C ARG A 61 0.41 11.81 0.41
N TRP A 62 0.94 11.67 -0.80
CA TRP A 62 2.12 12.43 -1.21
C TRP A 62 1.86 13.94 -1.16
N TYR A 63 0.70 14.39 -1.64
CA TYR A 63 0.28 15.79 -1.54
C TYR A 63 0.15 16.27 -0.10
N ARG A 64 0.09 15.41 0.92
CA ARG A 64 0.10 15.83 2.34
C ARG A 64 1.47 15.76 3.01
N GLY A 65 2.49 15.36 2.26
CA GLY A 65 3.85 15.17 2.77
C GLY A 65 4.13 13.74 3.27
N ASP A 66 3.19 12.79 3.13
CA ASP A 66 3.42 11.40 3.53
C ASP A 66 4.32 10.67 2.50
N GLU A 67 5.49 10.21 2.93
CA GLU A 67 6.44 9.49 2.09
C GLU A 67 5.91 8.16 1.59
N LEU A 68 4.97 7.53 2.33
CA LEU A 68 4.29 6.32 1.86
C LEU A 68 3.50 6.58 0.59
N GLY A 69 3.02 7.81 0.38
CA GLY A 69 2.39 8.22 -0.87
C GLY A 69 3.34 8.16 -2.07
N LYS A 70 4.61 8.55 -1.90
CA LYS A 70 5.64 8.48 -2.95
C LYS A 70 5.95 7.05 -3.33
N ILE A 71 6.17 6.19 -2.33
CA ILE A 71 6.47 4.77 -2.54
C ILE A 71 5.34 4.12 -3.32
N ARG A 72 4.10 4.35 -2.87
CA ARG A 72 2.92 3.79 -3.51
C ARG A 72 2.72 4.28 -4.94
N PHE A 73 3.00 5.55 -5.22
CA PHE A 73 2.98 6.07 -6.58
C PHE A 73 3.90 5.28 -7.51
N TRP A 74 5.16 5.06 -7.10
CA TRP A 74 6.12 4.32 -7.93
C TRP A 74 5.76 2.84 -8.10
N ILE A 75 5.20 2.21 -7.06
CA ILE A 75 4.68 0.84 -7.17
C ILE A 75 3.54 0.80 -8.20
N ALA A 76 2.59 1.75 -8.13
CA ALA A 76 1.48 1.82 -9.06
C ALA A 76 1.93 2.05 -10.51
N VAL A 77 2.91 2.93 -10.72
CA VAL A 77 3.56 3.13 -12.03
C VAL A 77 4.23 1.84 -12.51
N GLY A 78 5.00 1.18 -11.65
CA GLY A 78 5.65 -0.09 -11.97
C GLY A 78 4.66 -1.19 -12.37
N CYS A 79 3.57 -1.35 -11.62
CA CYS A 79 2.50 -2.31 -11.96
C CYS A 79 1.80 -1.94 -13.28
N THR A 80 1.58 -0.64 -13.54
CA THR A 80 0.94 -0.20 -14.79
C THR A 80 1.82 -0.54 -15.99
N VAL A 81 3.11 -0.21 -15.95
CA VAL A 81 4.06 -0.48 -17.04
C VAL A 81 4.28 -1.98 -17.26
N THR A 82 4.36 -2.76 -16.20
CA THR A 82 4.57 -4.22 -16.30
C THR A 82 3.29 -4.99 -16.67
N SER A 83 2.12 -4.37 -16.63
CA SER A 83 0.84 -5.02 -16.97
C SER A 83 0.71 -5.45 -18.43
N VAL A 84 1.43 -4.80 -19.35
CA VAL A 84 1.46 -5.16 -20.77
C VAL A 84 2.49 -6.24 -21.09
N VAL A 85 3.34 -6.59 -20.14
CA VAL A 85 4.39 -7.61 -20.31
C VAL A 85 3.79 -8.99 -20.04
N PRO A 86 3.81 -9.92 -21.03
CA PRO A 86 3.32 -11.28 -20.83
C PRO A 86 4.00 -11.97 -19.64
N TYR A 87 3.27 -12.83 -18.94
CA TYR A 87 3.68 -13.57 -17.73
C TYR A 87 3.82 -12.73 -16.45
N VAL A 88 4.27 -11.47 -16.54
CA VAL A 88 4.31 -10.55 -15.39
C VAL A 88 2.95 -9.88 -15.15
N ASN A 89 2.15 -9.74 -16.21
CA ASN A 89 0.85 -9.10 -16.20
C ASN A 89 -0.10 -9.61 -15.10
N ILE A 90 -0.11 -10.91 -14.77
CA ILE A 90 -0.98 -11.46 -13.73
C ILE A 90 -0.64 -10.85 -12.37
N VAL A 91 0.65 -10.81 -12.03
CA VAL A 91 1.13 -10.22 -10.76
C VAL A 91 0.84 -8.73 -10.74
N SER A 92 1.07 -8.04 -11.86
CA SER A 92 0.79 -6.61 -11.99
C SER A 92 -0.70 -6.29 -11.86
N MET A 93 -1.58 -7.10 -12.44
CA MET A 93 -3.03 -6.96 -12.32
C MET A 93 -3.50 -7.20 -10.88
N LEU A 94 -2.94 -8.20 -10.20
CA LEU A 94 -3.18 -8.40 -8.76
C LEU A 94 -2.72 -7.18 -7.95
N GLY A 95 -1.51 -6.68 -8.21
CA GLY A 95 -0.98 -5.47 -7.57
C GLY A 95 -1.88 -4.25 -7.78
N LEU A 96 -2.32 -4.00 -9.02
CA LEU A 96 -3.25 -2.91 -9.33
C LEU A 96 -4.60 -3.09 -8.63
N SER A 97 -5.13 -4.30 -8.53
CA SER A 97 -6.38 -4.56 -7.82
C SER A 97 -6.28 -4.25 -6.32
N VAL A 98 -5.18 -4.63 -5.67
CA VAL A 98 -4.91 -4.29 -4.26
C VAL A 98 -4.77 -2.77 -4.08
N LEU A 99 -4.02 -2.11 -4.98
CA LEU A 99 -3.84 -0.66 -4.97
C LEU A 99 -5.16 0.09 -5.18
N PHE A 100 -6.06 -0.46 -6.00
CA PHE A 100 -7.40 0.10 -6.24
C PHE A 100 -8.25 0.03 -4.97
N VAL A 101 -8.36 -1.14 -4.33
CA VAL A 101 -9.09 -1.31 -3.06
C VAL A 101 -8.52 -0.40 -1.98
N TRP A 102 -7.19 -0.33 -1.88
CA TRP A 102 -6.55 0.58 -0.94
C TRP A 102 -6.86 2.04 -1.27
N GLY A 103 -6.98 2.42 -2.54
CA GLY A 103 -7.36 3.77 -2.97
C GLY A 103 -8.74 4.17 -2.45
N ILE A 104 -9.69 3.24 -2.43
CA ILE A 104 -11.02 3.42 -1.86
C ILE A 104 -10.92 3.68 -0.34
N VAL A 105 -10.15 2.85 0.38
CA VAL A 105 -9.94 3.01 1.82
C VAL A 105 -9.32 4.38 2.13
N ASP A 106 -8.29 4.76 1.38
CA ASP A 106 -7.63 6.05 1.51
C ASP A 106 -8.60 7.20 1.31
N PHE A 107 -9.51 7.12 0.33
CA PHE A 107 -10.53 8.14 0.11
C PHE A 107 -11.42 8.39 1.33
N PHE A 108 -11.90 7.32 1.97
CA PHE A 108 -12.75 7.45 3.16
C PHE A 108 -11.97 7.97 4.37
N LEU A 109 -10.74 7.47 4.60
CA LEU A 109 -9.87 7.98 5.64
C LEU A 109 -9.57 9.47 5.45
N LEU A 110 -9.29 9.86 4.20
CA LEU A 110 -8.93 11.22 3.84
C LEU A 110 -10.05 12.22 3.95
N THR A 111 -11.24 11.85 3.50
CA THR A 111 -12.41 12.70 3.65
C THR A 111 -12.77 12.92 5.13
N SER A 112 -12.42 11.98 6.01
CA SER A 112 -12.61 12.12 7.47
C SER A 112 -11.49 12.88 8.21
N THR A 113 -10.36 13.16 7.53
CA THR A 113 -9.20 13.81 8.17
C THR A 113 -9.24 15.33 7.99
N THR A 114 -8.86 16.07 9.02
CA THR A 114 -8.85 17.56 9.02
C THR A 114 -7.46 18.19 9.04
N ALA A 115 -6.39 17.39 9.14
CA ALA A 115 -5.00 17.86 9.17
C ALA A 115 -4.07 17.02 8.27
N ASP A 116 -2.99 17.63 7.80
CA ASP A 116 -1.97 16.98 6.96
C ASP A 116 -1.08 16.00 7.75
N ALA A 117 -0.08 15.41 7.10
CA ALA A 117 0.81 14.45 7.74
C ALA A 117 1.69 15.06 8.85
N ASN A 118 1.87 16.38 8.83
CA ASN A 118 2.66 17.15 9.80
C ASN A 118 1.78 17.78 10.90
N GLY A 119 0.48 17.50 10.89
CA GLY A 119 -0.48 18.05 11.86
C GLY A 119 -0.97 19.47 11.53
N THR A 120 -0.65 20.03 10.37
CA THR A 120 -1.17 21.34 9.97
C THR A 120 -2.63 21.20 9.50
N PRO A 121 -3.56 22.04 9.98
CA PRO A 121 -4.97 21.94 9.61
C PRO A 121 -5.16 22.33 8.14
N TYR A 122 -6.08 21.64 7.45
CA TYR A 122 -6.39 22.00 6.08
C TYR A 122 -7.12 23.34 5.98
N VAL A 123 -6.79 24.10 4.94
CA VAL A 123 -7.60 25.26 4.53
C VAL A 123 -8.85 24.72 3.85
N ALA A 124 -10.02 25.05 4.40
CA ALA A 124 -11.30 24.70 3.83
C ALA A 124 -12.30 25.85 4.04
N THR A 125 -12.80 26.42 2.94
CA THR A 125 -13.96 27.31 2.99
C THR A 125 -15.26 26.49 3.15
N GLU A 126 -16.37 27.11 3.51
CA GLU A 126 -17.66 26.41 3.57
C GLU A 126 -18.06 25.83 2.21
N ARG A 127 -17.78 26.57 1.13
CA ARG A 127 -17.97 26.10 -0.24
C ARG A 127 -17.17 24.82 -0.50
N ASP A 128 -15.90 24.78 -0.11
CA ASP A 128 -15.03 23.62 -0.33
C ASP A 128 -15.57 22.36 0.38
N LYS A 129 -16.17 22.53 1.57
CA LYS A 129 -16.81 21.43 2.30
C LYS A 129 -18.04 20.91 1.56
N THR A 130 -18.89 21.80 1.03
CA THR A 130 -20.06 21.39 0.22
C THR A 130 -19.64 20.62 -1.04
N TRP A 131 -18.61 21.10 -1.75
CA TRP A 131 -18.08 20.42 -2.93
C TRP A 131 -17.44 19.06 -2.58
N ALA A 132 -16.67 18.98 -1.50
CA ALA A 132 -16.09 17.73 -1.03
C ALA A 132 -17.15 16.70 -0.63
N GLN A 133 -18.23 17.15 0.02
CA GLN A 133 -19.37 16.28 0.35
C GLN A 133 -20.10 15.79 -0.90
N GLY A 134 -20.33 16.68 -1.88
CA GLY A 134 -20.87 16.31 -3.18
C GLY A 134 -20.00 15.26 -3.89
N LEU A 135 -18.69 15.45 -3.88
CA LEU A 135 -17.74 14.50 -4.47
C LEU A 135 -17.76 13.15 -3.74
N LYS A 136 -17.88 13.14 -2.41
CA LYS A 136 -18.04 11.92 -1.62
C LYS A 136 -19.29 11.13 -2.00
N ILE A 137 -20.42 11.83 -2.16
CA ILE A 137 -21.67 11.18 -2.58
C ILE A 137 -21.52 10.62 -4.00
N ALA A 138 -20.99 11.40 -4.94
CA ALA A 138 -20.76 10.96 -6.31
C ALA A 138 -19.83 9.74 -6.38
N TYR A 139 -18.77 9.72 -5.55
CA TYR A 139 -17.85 8.60 -5.46
C TYR A 139 -18.52 7.33 -4.95
N ILE A 140 -19.32 7.42 -3.89
CA ILE A 140 -20.09 6.27 -3.36
C ILE A 140 -21.07 5.74 -4.41
N VAL A 141 -21.81 6.62 -5.08
CA VAL A 141 -22.73 6.23 -6.16
C VAL A 141 -21.97 5.52 -7.28
N GLY A 142 -20.81 6.05 -7.68
CA GLY A 142 -19.93 5.42 -8.68
C GLY A 142 -19.47 4.02 -8.27
N LEU A 143 -19.09 3.82 -7.01
CA LEU A 143 -18.72 2.49 -6.50
C LEU A 143 -19.87 1.50 -6.53
N VAL A 144 -21.09 1.93 -6.18
CA VAL A 144 -22.29 1.09 -6.25
C VAL A 144 -22.58 0.70 -7.70
N LEU A 145 -22.52 1.65 -8.63
CA LEU A 145 -22.70 1.37 -10.06
C LEU A 145 -21.64 0.41 -10.60
N ALA A 146 -20.37 0.59 -10.21
CA ALA A 146 -19.29 -0.32 -10.58
C ALA A 146 -19.53 -1.74 -10.03
N ALA A 147 -19.97 -1.87 -8.77
CA ALA A 147 -20.31 -3.16 -8.18
C ALA A 147 -21.45 -3.86 -8.94
N VAL A 148 -22.52 -3.14 -9.28
CA VAL A 148 -23.62 -3.67 -10.10
C VAL A 148 -23.12 -4.12 -11.47
N ALA A 149 -22.28 -3.31 -12.13
CA ALA A 149 -21.70 -3.66 -13.43
C ALA A 149 -20.84 -4.94 -13.37
N ILE A 150 -20.04 -5.09 -12.30
CA ILE A 150 -19.25 -6.32 -12.07
C ILE A 150 -20.16 -7.53 -11.90
N VAL A 151 -21.23 -7.42 -11.10
CA VAL A 151 -22.19 -8.52 -10.91
C VAL A 151 -22.84 -8.92 -12.24
N VAL A 152 -23.32 -7.95 -13.03
CA VAL A 152 -23.91 -8.21 -14.35
C VAL A 152 -22.89 -8.87 -15.28
N PHE A 153 -21.65 -8.38 -15.32
CA PHE A 153 -20.59 -8.96 -16.13
C PHE A 153 -20.31 -10.43 -15.77
N LEU A 154 -20.25 -10.76 -14.46
CA LEU A 154 -20.05 -12.14 -14.01
C LEU A 154 -21.21 -13.07 -14.40
N ILE A 155 -22.45 -12.59 -14.34
CA ILE A 155 -23.62 -13.35 -14.79
C ILE A 155 -23.53 -13.65 -16.29
N LEU A 156 -23.21 -12.63 -17.10
CA LEU A 156 -23.05 -12.78 -18.55
C LEU A 156 -21.90 -13.74 -18.90
N LEU A 157 -20.79 -13.67 -18.17
CA LEU A 157 -19.65 -14.57 -18.35
C LEU A 157 -20.06 -16.02 -18.03
N ALA A 158 -20.74 -16.26 -16.91
CA ALA A 158 -21.23 -17.58 -16.53
C ALA A 158 -22.23 -18.14 -17.58
N ALA A 159 -23.17 -17.32 -18.04
CA ALA A 159 -24.10 -17.69 -19.10
C ALA A 159 -23.37 -18.03 -20.40
N GLY A 160 -22.36 -17.23 -20.79
CA GLY A 160 -21.53 -17.51 -21.97
C GLY A 160 -20.76 -18.83 -21.86
N VAL A 161 -20.23 -19.16 -20.68
CA VAL A 161 -19.56 -20.44 -20.42
C VAL A 161 -20.53 -21.61 -20.54
N VAL A 162 -21.74 -21.49 -19.99
CA VAL A 162 -22.79 -22.53 -20.11
C VAL A 162 -23.18 -22.74 -21.57
N VAL A 163 -23.44 -21.67 -22.32
CA VAL A 163 -23.78 -21.75 -23.75
C VAL A 163 -22.65 -22.40 -24.56
N LEU A 164 -21.39 -22.04 -24.29
CA LEU A 164 -20.24 -22.62 -24.96
C LEU A 164 -20.08 -24.11 -24.63
N TRP A 165 -20.30 -24.48 -23.37
CA TRP A 165 -20.26 -25.86 -22.89
C TRP A 165 -21.35 -26.71 -23.55
N ASP A 166 -22.59 -26.24 -23.57
CA ASP A 166 -23.71 -26.92 -24.22
C ASP A 166 -23.49 -27.03 -25.72
N THR A 167 -23.01 -25.97 -26.38
CA THR A 167 -22.69 -26.01 -27.82
C THR A 167 -21.64 -27.08 -28.10
N THR A 168 -20.57 -27.13 -27.30
CA THR A 168 -19.45 -28.08 -27.48
C THR A 168 -19.86 -29.53 -27.20
N ASN A 169 -20.74 -29.76 -26.24
CA ASN A 169 -21.20 -31.11 -25.89
C ASN A 169 -22.33 -31.61 -26.77
N THR A 170 -23.23 -30.73 -27.20
CA THR A 170 -24.37 -31.10 -28.08
C THR A 170 -23.91 -31.34 -29.53
N THR A 171 -22.81 -30.73 -29.98
CA THR A 171 -22.22 -31.00 -31.32
C THR A 171 -21.25 -32.19 -31.38
N ARG A 172 -20.99 -32.89 -30.26
CA ARG A 172 -20.33 -34.20 -30.25
C ARG A 172 -21.41 -35.30 -30.17
N PRO A 173 -21.97 -35.82 -31.29
CA PRO A 173 -21.22 -36.52 -32.33
C PRO A 173 -21.81 -36.42 -33.76
N MET A 174 -21.07 -35.85 -34.73
CA MET A 174 -21.11 -36.36 -36.11
C MET A 174 -19.88 -37.22 -36.37
N ARG A 175 -19.73 -38.28 -35.58
CA ARG A 175 -18.74 -39.34 -35.82
C ARG A 175 -19.47 -40.66 -35.94
N SER A 176 -20.14 -40.86 -37.08
CA SER A 176 -20.39 -42.19 -37.64
C SER A 176 -20.93 -42.06 -39.07
N SER A 177 -20.04 -42.15 -40.06
CA SER A 177 -20.31 -43.04 -41.17
C SER A 177 -19.09 -43.94 -41.32
N THR A 178 -19.13 -45.06 -40.59
CA THR A 178 -18.31 -46.22 -40.93
C THR A 178 -18.67 -46.59 -42.36
N TYR A 179 -17.78 -46.32 -43.32
CA TYR A 179 -17.94 -46.78 -44.69
C TYR A 179 -17.91 -48.31 -44.68
N TYR A 180 -19.09 -48.93 -44.79
CA TYR A 180 -19.22 -50.35 -45.10
C TYR A 180 -18.81 -50.52 -46.57
N TYR A 181 -17.66 -51.14 -46.82
CA TYR A 181 -17.32 -51.65 -48.15
C TYR A 181 -18.03 -52.99 -48.35
N PRO A 182 -18.99 -53.10 -49.29
CA PRO A 182 -19.46 -54.42 -49.72
C PRO A 182 -18.33 -55.13 -50.47
N ARG A 183 -18.08 -56.39 -50.09
CA ARG A 183 -17.20 -57.30 -50.83
C ARG A 183 -17.82 -57.69 -52.17
#